data_AF-A0A1X7V922-F1
#
_entry.id   AF-A0A1X7V922-F1
#
_cell.length_a   1.000
_cell.length_b   1.000
_cell.length_c   1.000
_cell.angle_alpha   90.00
_cell.angle_beta   90.00
_cell.angle_gamma   90.00
#
_symmetry.space_group_name_H-M   'P 1'
#
loop_
_entity.id
_entity.type
_entity.pdbx_description
1 polymer ?
#
loop_
_entity_poly.entity_id
_entity_poly.type
_entity_poly.pdbx_seq_one_letter_code
_entity_poly.pdbx_strand_id
1 'polypeptide(L)'
;MMAAFMRSKRKGEKVVLYYTIAWISSMALIVKLKLYESFDSEDYIKIGLALSIPCFLLQLLSKEESLPFYRQYLFKANLFVGIIGYLGNHFYTHYFYNVLGMRYTGPLSGGIRINDVPLSMYLMTHPYFLSYHVLVSPVIRVFRRALSGRHYLLYHSCFGVFVYIIAVTTAFIETYTISSFPYYTYPDFHEMLTYGSLFYGLFFLVSFPLFHFIDESTEWPLKSVAMSAFGSMMIVLLLADISRLVLNLSSSLPYA
;
A
#
# COMPACT_ATOMS: atom_id res chain seq x y z
N MET A 1 -26.03 -19.92 -4.53
CA MET A 1 -25.89 -19.42 -3.14
C MET A 1 -24.44 -18.96 -2.94
N MET A 2 -24.18 -17.65 -2.92
CA MET A 2 -22.82 -17.12 -2.74
C MET A 2 -22.36 -17.36 -1.30
N ALA A 3 -21.16 -17.93 -1.09
CA ALA A 3 -20.65 -18.24 0.24
C ALA A 3 -20.55 -16.98 1.12
N ALA A 4 -20.71 -17.11 2.44
CA ALA A 4 -20.75 -15.98 3.37
C ALA A 4 -19.48 -15.09 3.29
N PHE A 5 -18.30 -15.69 3.10
CA PHE A 5 -17.04 -14.95 2.98
C PHE A 5 -16.99 -14.06 1.73
N MET A 6 -17.57 -14.52 0.60
CA MET A 6 -17.66 -13.71 -0.62
C MET A 6 -18.59 -12.51 -0.44
N ARG A 7 -19.69 -12.67 0.31
CA ARG A 7 -20.56 -11.54 0.67
C ARG A 7 -19.83 -10.56 1.59
N SER A 8 -19.10 -11.06 2.59
CA SER A 8 -18.27 -10.24 3.47
C SER A 8 -17.24 -9.44 2.69
N LYS A 9 -16.54 -10.06 1.73
CA LYS A 9 -15.59 -9.39 0.83
C LYS A 9 -16.25 -8.28 0.03
N ARG A 10 -17.36 -8.57 -0.66
CA ARG A 10 -18.08 -7.57 -1.46
C ARG A 10 -18.52 -6.36 -0.62
N LYS A 11 -19.07 -6.60 0.58
CA LYS A 11 -19.47 -5.52 1.50
C LYS A 11 -18.25 -4.72 1.97
N GLY A 12 -17.17 -5.41 2.34
CA GLY A 12 -15.94 -4.79 2.80
C GLY A 12 -15.28 -3.91 1.74
N GLU A 13 -15.09 -4.43 0.52
CA GLU A 13 -14.59 -3.66 -0.62
C GLU A 13 -15.43 -2.39 -0.83
N LYS A 14 -16.77 -2.51 -0.83
CA LYS A 14 -17.67 -1.37 -1.05
C LYS A 14 -17.53 -0.28 0.03
N VAL A 15 -17.47 -0.65 1.31
CA VAL A 15 -17.31 0.31 2.40
C VAL A 15 -15.95 0.99 2.35
N VAL A 16 -14.87 0.25 2.04
CA VAL A 16 -13.55 0.84 1.84
C VAL A 16 -13.56 1.84 0.68
N LEU A 17 -14.19 1.53 -0.44
CA LEU A 17 -14.28 2.47 -1.58
C LEU A 17 -14.96 3.80 -1.22
N TYR A 18 -16.03 3.78 -0.42
CA TYR A 18 -16.64 5.01 0.07
C TYR A 18 -15.71 5.76 1.03
N TYR A 19 -15.03 5.04 1.92
CA TYR A 19 -14.06 5.63 2.82
C TYR A 19 -12.87 6.24 2.06
N THR A 20 -12.45 5.62 0.95
CA THR A 20 -11.40 6.13 0.07
C THR A 20 -11.72 7.53 -0.44
N ILE A 21 -12.96 7.79 -0.85
CA ILE A 21 -13.39 9.13 -1.27
C ILE A 21 -13.26 10.11 -0.10
N ALA A 22 -13.68 9.72 1.11
CA ALA A 22 -13.66 10.59 2.27
C ALA A 22 -12.24 10.99 2.67
N TRP A 23 -11.31 10.03 2.86
CA TRP A 23 -9.97 10.37 3.32
C TRP A 23 -9.14 11.08 2.23
N ILE A 24 -9.29 10.73 0.96
CA ILE A 24 -8.62 11.44 -0.14
C ILE A 24 -9.12 12.88 -0.19
N SER A 25 -10.42 13.12 -0.01
CA SER A 25 -10.98 14.47 0.04
C SER A 25 -10.40 15.27 1.22
N SER A 26 -10.23 14.66 2.39
CA SER A 26 -9.58 15.29 3.53
C SER A 26 -8.13 15.67 3.25
N MET A 27 -7.34 14.77 2.65
CA MET A 27 -5.96 15.06 2.26
C MET A 27 -5.87 16.14 1.19
N ALA A 28 -6.75 16.07 0.18
CA ALA A 28 -6.83 17.08 -0.88
C ALA A 28 -7.18 18.47 -0.31
N LEU A 29 -8.05 18.53 0.71
CA LEU A 29 -8.39 19.78 1.39
C LEU A 29 -7.20 20.34 2.17
N ILE A 30 -6.48 19.50 2.92
CA ILE A 30 -5.26 19.87 3.66
C ILE A 30 -4.22 20.48 2.72
N VAL A 31 -3.97 19.82 1.58
CA VAL A 31 -2.99 20.28 0.59
C VAL A 31 -3.47 21.55 -0.11
N LYS A 32 -4.71 21.59 -0.61
CA LYS A 32 -5.25 22.73 -1.37
C LYS A 32 -5.31 24.01 -0.54
N LEU A 33 -5.68 23.90 0.74
CA LEU A 33 -5.74 25.03 1.66
C LEU A 33 -4.42 25.30 2.37
N LYS A 34 -3.37 24.52 2.08
CA LYS A 34 -2.06 24.61 2.72
C LYS A 34 -2.09 24.55 4.25
N LEU A 35 -3.04 23.80 4.82
CA LEU A 35 -3.17 23.65 6.27
C LEU A 35 -1.91 23.03 6.90
N TYR A 36 -1.14 22.28 6.09
CA TYR A 36 0.12 21.67 6.50
C TYR A 36 1.20 22.67 6.93
N GLU A 37 1.10 23.96 6.56
CA GLU A 37 2.07 24.99 6.95
C GLU A 37 2.04 25.30 8.45
N SER A 38 0.88 25.10 9.10
CA SER A 38 0.72 25.31 10.55
C SER A 38 0.90 24.04 11.37
N PHE A 39 1.12 22.88 10.73
CA PHE A 39 1.17 21.60 11.43
C PHE A 39 2.54 21.34 12.05
N ASP A 40 2.53 20.87 13.29
CA ASP A 40 3.69 20.27 13.93
C ASP A 40 3.71 18.74 13.76
N SER A 41 4.70 18.08 14.36
CA SER A 41 4.80 16.62 14.32
C SER A 41 3.60 15.89 14.92
N GLU A 42 2.97 16.44 15.95
CA GLU A 42 1.83 15.82 16.61
C GLU A 42 0.58 15.89 15.73
N ASP A 43 0.39 16.99 15.01
CA ASP A 43 -0.72 17.15 14.07
C ASP A 43 -0.68 16.11 12.96
N TYR A 44 0.51 15.78 12.43
CA TYR A 44 0.65 14.69 11.47
C TYR A 44 0.31 13.31 12.07
N ILE A 45 0.60 13.08 13.35
CA ILE A 45 0.18 11.84 14.05
C ILE A 45 -1.34 11.83 14.22
N LYS A 46 -1.95 12.95 14.62
CA LYS A 46 -3.42 13.07 14.75
C LYS A 46 -4.11 12.80 13.42
N ILE A 47 -3.59 13.33 12.31
CA ILE A 47 -4.08 13.04 10.96
C ILE A 47 -3.92 11.55 10.66
N GLY A 48 -2.72 10.99 10.87
CA GLY A 48 -2.50 9.56 10.68
C GLY A 48 -3.47 8.68 11.46
N LEU A 49 -3.77 9.00 12.73
CA LEU A 49 -4.76 8.30 13.54
C LEU A 49 -6.18 8.49 13.01
N ALA A 50 -6.56 9.72 12.67
CA ALA A 50 -7.88 10.05 12.12
C ALA A 50 -8.15 9.32 10.79
N LEU A 51 -7.12 9.01 10.02
CA LEU A 51 -7.22 8.25 8.77
C LEU A 51 -7.10 6.72 8.98
N SER A 52 -6.27 6.26 9.91
CA SER A 52 -6.03 4.83 10.10
C SER A 52 -7.10 4.15 10.97
N ILE A 53 -7.57 4.78 12.05
CA ILE A 53 -8.57 4.22 12.97
C ILE A 53 -9.85 3.82 12.23
N PRO A 54 -10.44 4.67 11.36
CA PRO A 54 -11.64 4.30 10.63
C PRO A 54 -11.46 3.00 9.85
N CYS A 55 -10.30 2.71 9.26
CA CYS A 55 -10.04 1.49 8.49
C CYS A 55 -10.36 0.20 9.26
N PHE A 56 -10.12 0.19 10.58
CA PHE A 56 -10.46 -0.92 11.47
C PHE A 56 -11.94 -0.93 11.88
N LEU A 57 -12.54 0.26 12.01
CA LEU A 57 -13.95 0.42 12.35
C LEU A 57 -14.90 0.16 11.17
N LEU A 58 -14.44 0.28 9.91
CA LEU A 58 -15.24 0.03 8.70
C LEU A 58 -15.86 -1.37 8.70
N GLN A 59 -15.23 -2.33 9.37
CA GLN A 59 -15.77 -3.68 9.52
C GLN A 59 -17.14 -3.71 10.20
N LEU A 60 -17.42 -2.78 11.12
CA LEU A 60 -18.72 -2.66 11.78
C LEU A 60 -19.83 -2.31 10.78
N LEU A 61 -19.51 -1.58 9.72
CA LEU A 61 -20.45 -1.17 8.67
C LEU A 61 -20.61 -2.25 7.58
N SER A 62 -19.64 -3.14 7.42
CA SER A 62 -19.64 -4.21 6.42
C SER A 62 -19.93 -5.60 6.99
N LYS A 63 -20.45 -5.67 8.22
CA LYS A 63 -20.57 -6.92 8.97
C LYS A 63 -21.41 -7.96 8.23
N GLU A 64 -20.92 -9.20 8.26
CA GLU A 64 -21.67 -10.39 7.81
C GLU A 64 -21.99 -11.23 9.04
N GLU A 65 -23.24 -11.19 9.49
CA GLU A 65 -23.69 -11.79 10.77
C GLU A 65 -23.42 -13.29 10.87
N SER A 66 -23.36 -13.99 9.74
CA SER A 66 -23.06 -15.43 9.71
C SER A 66 -21.57 -15.75 9.89
N LEU A 67 -20.70 -14.75 10.08
CA LEU A 67 -19.26 -14.95 10.25
C LEU A 67 -18.75 -14.25 11.54
N PRO A 68 -17.90 -14.92 12.33
CA PRO A 68 -17.24 -14.27 13.45
C PRO A 68 -16.32 -13.15 12.94
N PHE A 69 -16.08 -12.15 13.79
CA PHE A 69 -15.38 -10.91 13.44
C PHE A 69 -14.03 -11.16 12.72
N TYR A 70 -13.20 -12.06 13.26
CA TYR A 70 -11.89 -12.35 12.70
C TYR A 70 -11.90 -13.12 11.36
N ARG A 71 -13.04 -13.71 10.96
CA ARG A 71 -13.21 -14.39 9.66
C ARG A 71 -13.73 -13.47 8.57
N GLN A 72 -14.18 -12.27 8.92
CA GLN A 72 -14.64 -11.31 7.93
C GLN A 72 -13.47 -10.76 7.11
N TYR A 73 -13.78 -10.38 5.88
CA TYR A 73 -12.79 -9.92 4.92
C TYR A 73 -12.00 -8.70 5.41
N LEU A 74 -12.65 -7.69 5.98
CA LEU A 74 -11.94 -6.47 6.42
C LEU A 74 -10.97 -6.72 7.56
N PHE A 75 -11.22 -7.71 8.43
CA PHE A 75 -10.23 -8.09 9.45
C PHE A 75 -8.95 -8.61 8.78
N LYS A 76 -9.12 -9.51 7.80
CA LYS A 76 -8.01 -10.10 7.03
C LYS A 76 -7.29 -9.06 6.17
N ALA A 77 -8.03 -8.17 5.51
CA ALA A 77 -7.48 -7.10 4.70
C ALA A 77 -6.63 -6.14 5.55
N ASN A 78 -7.14 -5.72 6.72
CA ASN A 78 -6.40 -4.88 7.66
C ASN A 78 -5.17 -5.61 8.23
N LEU A 79 -5.26 -6.92 8.51
CA LEU A 79 -4.10 -7.71 8.94
C LEU A 79 -3.01 -7.74 7.87
N PHE A 80 -3.39 -8.02 6.61
CA PHE A 80 -2.46 -8.03 5.49
C PHE A 80 -1.79 -6.68 5.30
N VAL A 81 -2.60 -5.60 5.22
CA VAL A 81 -2.11 -4.23 5.04
C VAL A 81 -1.27 -3.76 6.22
N GLY A 82 -1.64 -4.10 7.45
CA GLY A 82 -0.88 -3.74 8.64
C GLY A 82 0.51 -4.36 8.65
N ILE A 83 0.63 -5.64 8.28
CA ILE A 83 1.93 -6.33 8.17
C ILE A 83 2.79 -5.70 7.08
N ILE A 84 2.28 -5.61 5.84
CA ILE A 84 3.08 -5.08 4.74
C ILE A 84 3.39 -3.58 4.92
N GLY A 85 2.48 -2.81 5.52
CA GLY A 85 2.64 -1.39 5.81
C GLY A 85 3.72 -1.16 6.87
N TYR A 86 3.72 -1.96 7.94
CA TYR A 86 4.77 -1.90 8.95
C TYR A 86 6.14 -2.28 8.36
N LEU A 87 6.24 -3.43 7.70
CA LEU A 87 7.50 -3.91 7.12
C LEU A 87 7.99 -3.00 6.00
N GLY A 88 7.08 -2.44 5.21
CA GLY A 88 7.38 -1.44 4.18
C GLY A 88 8.02 -0.20 4.79
N ASN A 89 7.37 0.40 5.78
CA ASN A 89 7.94 1.57 6.45
C ASN A 89 9.25 1.24 7.19
N HIS A 90 9.33 0.08 7.85
CA HIS A 90 10.46 -0.25 8.70
C HIS A 90 11.70 -0.71 7.93
N PHE A 91 11.56 -1.50 6.88
CA PHE A 91 12.69 -2.05 6.13
C PHE A 91 12.79 -1.46 4.72
N TYR A 92 11.66 -1.34 4.02
CA TYR A 92 11.66 -0.99 2.60
C TYR A 92 11.93 0.49 2.34
N THR A 93 11.43 1.39 3.20
CA THR A 93 11.68 2.84 3.09
C THR A 93 13.16 3.20 3.04
N HIS A 94 14.02 2.39 3.65
CA HIS A 94 15.48 2.60 3.62
C HIS A 94 16.10 2.45 2.24
N TYR A 95 15.44 1.77 1.29
CA TYR A 95 15.87 1.83 -0.11
C TYR A 95 15.69 3.23 -0.67
N PHE A 96 14.53 3.87 -0.50
CA PHE A 96 14.31 5.25 -0.94
C PHE A 96 15.28 6.21 -0.28
N TYR A 97 15.58 5.97 0.99
CA TYR A 97 16.52 6.81 1.72
C TYR A 97 17.95 6.63 1.23
N ASN A 98 18.47 5.41 1.21
CA ASN A 98 19.90 5.18 1.01
C ASN A 98 20.28 5.05 -0.47
N VAL A 99 19.32 4.71 -1.33
CA VAL A 99 19.54 4.57 -2.77
C VAL A 99 19.17 5.84 -3.52
N LEU A 100 18.06 6.49 -3.14
CA LEU A 100 17.51 7.64 -3.89
C LEU A 100 17.63 8.97 -3.14
N GLY A 101 18.25 8.97 -1.95
CA GLY A 101 18.48 10.19 -1.16
C GLY A 101 17.20 10.87 -0.65
N MET A 102 16.04 10.22 -0.75
CA MET A 102 14.76 10.83 -0.37
C MET A 102 14.64 10.93 1.15
N ARG A 103 14.07 12.01 1.69
CA ARG A 103 13.91 12.19 3.15
C ARG A 103 12.64 12.94 3.50
N TYR A 104 12.00 12.52 4.59
CA TYR A 104 11.01 13.35 5.29
C TYR A 104 11.72 14.38 6.17
N THR A 105 11.38 15.66 5.97
CA THR A 105 12.04 16.82 6.59
C THR A 105 11.04 17.70 7.36
N GLY A 106 11.50 18.86 7.85
CA GLY A 106 10.64 19.85 8.49
C GLY A 106 9.99 19.33 9.78
N PRO A 107 8.71 19.63 10.04
CA PRO A 107 8.02 19.17 11.24
C PRO A 107 8.04 17.65 11.43
N LEU A 108 8.12 16.87 10.34
CA LEU A 108 8.21 15.41 10.40
C LEU A 108 9.55 14.91 10.97
N SER A 109 10.59 15.74 11.01
CA SER A 109 11.90 15.41 11.60
C SER A 109 11.91 15.46 13.13
N GLY A 110 11.10 16.32 13.74
CA GLY A 110 11.10 16.55 15.19
C GLY A 110 10.19 15.62 16.02
N GLY A 111 9.39 14.78 15.36
CA GLY A 111 8.39 13.93 16.01
C GLY A 111 8.88 12.54 16.42
N ILE A 112 7.94 11.69 16.85
CA ILE A 112 8.19 10.27 17.10
C ILE A 112 8.55 9.58 15.79
N ARG A 113 9.69 8.90 15.77
CA ARG A 113 10.20 8.14 14.62
C ARG A 113 10.48 6.71 15.02
N ILE A 114 10.25 5.79 14.09
CA ILE A 114 10.61 4.38 14.22
C ILE A 114 11.55 4.07 13.05
N ASN A 115 12.77 3.65 13.36
CA ASN A 115 13.81 3.37 12.37
C ASN A 115 13.98 4.50 11.33
N ASP A 116 14.11 5.74 11.81
CA ASP A 116 14.20 6.97 11.02
C ASP A 116 13.02 7.27 10.09
N VAL A 117 11.86 6.65 10.31
CA VAL A 117 10.62 6.98 9.60
C VAL A 117 9.63 7.60 10.59
N PRO A 118 9.02 8.77 10.28
CA PRO A 118 8.01 9.38 11.14
C PRO A 118 6.84 8.42 11.42
N LEU A 119 6.38 8.37 12.67
CA LEU A 119 5.24 7.52 13.07
C LEU A 119 3.98 7.82 12.25
N SER A 120 3.78 9.09 11.88
CA SER A 120 2.68 9.51 11.00
C SER A 120 2.69 8.76 9.66
N MET A 121 3.86 8.41 9.11
CA MET A 121 3.94 7.67 7.85
C MET A 121 3.47 6.23 8.00
N TYR A 122 3.77 5.56 9.11
CA TYR A 122 3.20 4.23 9.40
C TYR A 122 1.68 4.27 9.46
N LEU A 123 1.13 5.29 10.12
CA LEU A 123 -0.31 5.46 10.27
C LEU A 123 -0.99 5.81 8.94
N MET A 124 -0.44 6.77 8.19
CA MET A 124 -0.98 7.23 6.91
C MET A 124 -0.82 6.18 5.81
N THR A 125 0.20 5.33 5.86
CA THR A 125 0.37 4.22 4.90
C THR A 125 -0.83 3.28 4.90
N HIS A 126 -1.44 3.05 6.06
CA HIS A 126 -2.53 2.08 6.20
C HIS A 126 -3.77 2.39 5.33
N PRO A 127 -4.40 3.58 5.39
CA PRO A 127 -5.53 3.93 4.52
C PRO A 127 -5.14 4.00 3.04
N TYR A 128 -3.92 4.42 2.72
CA TYR A 128 -3.40 4.45 1.35
C TYR A 128 -3.36 3.02 0.79
N PHE A 129 -2.66 2.12 1.46
CA PHE A 129 -2.50 0.74 0.99
C PHE A 129 -3.84 0.00 0.96
N LEU A 130 -4.66 0.13 2.00
CA LEU A 130 -5.98 -0.51 1.99
C LEU A 130 -6.82 -0.03 0.81
N SER A 131 -6.78 1.26 0.49
CA SER A 131 -7.51 1.84 -0.64
C SER A 131 -6.98 1.33 -1.98
N TYR A 132 -5.66 1.34 -2.20
CA TYR A 132 -5.09 0.90 -3.48
C TYR A 132 -5.39 -0.55 -3.79
N HIS A 133 -5.20 -1.42 -2.79
CA HIS A 133 -5.43 -2.84 -2.98
C HIS A 133 -6.92 -3.15 -3.21
N VAL A 134 -7.83 -2.45 -2.52
CA VAL A 134 -9.28 -2.59 -2.77
C VAL A 134 -9.69 -2.01 -4.12
N LEU A 135 -9.16 -0.84 -4.53
CA LEU A 135 -9.45 -0.22 -5.82
C LEU A 135 -9.01 -1.09 -7.00
N VAL A 136 -7.83 -1.73 -6.89
CA VAL A 136 -7.25 -2.56 -7.95
C VAL A 136 -7.92 -3.93 -8.05
N SER A 137 -8.46 -4.47 -6.95
CA SER A 137 -9.05 -5.83 -6.93
C SER A 137 -10.17 -6.06 -7.97
N PRO A 138 -11.17 -5.16 -8.13
CA PRO A 138 -12.15 -5.26 -9.21
C PRO A 138 -11.53 -5.25 -10.61
N VAL A 139 -10.47 -4.48 -10.85
CA VAL A 139 -9.78 -4.40 -12.15
C VAL A 139 -9.08 -5.73 -12.44
N ILE A 140 -8.37 -6.30 -11.46
CA ILE A 140 -7.79 -7.65 -11.54
C ILE A 140 -8.89 -8.68 -11.86
N ARG A 141 -10.04 -8.60 -11.19
CA ARG A 141 -11.17 -9.51 -11.40
C ARG A 141 -11.71 -9.45 -12.84
N VAL A 142 -11.86 -8.26 -13.40
CA VAL A 142 -12.29 -8.06 -14.80
C VAL A 142 -11.25 -8.61 -15.76
N PHE A 143 -9.98 -8.29 -15.56
CA PHE A 143 -8.90 -8.72 -16.44
C PHE A 143 -8.74 -10.25 -16.45
N ARG A 144 -8.80 -10.89 -15.28
CA ARG A 144 -8.76 -12.36 -15.17
C ARG A 144 -9.94 -13.04 -15.86
N ARG A 145 -11.13 -12.44 -15.83
CA ARG A 145 -12.30 -12.94 -16.57
C ARG A 145 -12.09 -12.82 -18.08
N ALA A 146 -11.54 -11.71 -18.55
CA ALA A 146 -11.26 -11.50 -19.98
C ALA A 146 -10.21 -12.49 -20.53
N LEU A 147 -9.26 -12.92 -19.70
CA LEU A 147 -8.27 -13.94 -20.04
C LEU A 147 -8.72 -15.38 -19.74
N SER A 148 -9.92 -15.58 -19.21
CA SER A 148 -10.41 -16.93 -18.87
C SER A 148 -10.50 -17.81 -20.13
N GLY A 149 -10.07 -19.07 -20.01
CA GLY A 149 -10.06 -20.04 -21.12
C GLY A 149 -8.94 -19.85 -22.14
N ARG A 150 -8.05 -18.86 -21.97
CA ARG A 150 -6.85 -18.70 -22.83
C ARG A 150 -5.78 -19.73 -22.47
N HIS A 151 -4.87 -19.99 -23.42
CA HIS A 151 -3.72 -20.86 -23.21
C HIS A 151 -2.88 -20.40 -22.01
N TYR A 152 -2.32 -21.35 -21.26
CA TYR A 152 -1.59 -21.12 -20.01
C TYR A 152 -0.55 -20.00 -20.11
N LEU A 153 0.34 -20.06 -21.11
CA LEU A 153 1.40 -19.05 -21.29
C LEU A 153 0.83 -17.66 -21.59
N LEU A 154 -0.17 -17.58 -22.46
CA LEU A 154 -0.80 -16.31 -22.81
C LEU A 154 -1.49 -15.67 -21.59
N TYR A 155 -2.21 -16.48 -20.80
CA TYR A 155 -2.83 -16.01 -19.56
C TYR A 155 -1.80 -15.41 -18.60
N HIS A 156 -0.73 -16.15 -18.29
CA HIS A 156 0.25 -15.72 -17.28
C HIS A 156 1.10 -14.55 -17.76
N SER A 157 1.50 -14.52 -19.02
CA SER A 157 2.24 -13.39 -19.59
C SER A 157 1.39 -12.12 -19.61
N CYS A 158 0.15 -12.17 -20.13
CA CYS A 158 -0.72 -11.00 -20.14
C CYS A 158 -1.07 -10.54 -18.72
N PHE A 159 -1.32 -11.47 -17.80
CA PHE A 159 -1.60 -11.14 -16.41
C PHE A 159 -0.40 -10.48 -15.72
N GLY A 160 0.82 -11.02 -15.90
CA GLY A 160 2.04 -10.44 -15.37
C GLY A 160 2.30 -9.03 -15.89
N VAL A 161 2.18 -8.82 -17.20
CA VAL A 161 2.33 -7.49 -17.83
C VAL A 161 1.28 -6.51 -17.30
N PHE A 162 0.02 -6.94 -17.17
CA PHE A 162 -1.03 -6.10 -16.62
C PHE A 162 -0.76 -5.68 -15.17
N VAL A 163 -0.38 -6.63 -14.30
CA VAL A 163 -0.05 -6.34 -12.91
C VAL A 163 1.15 -5.40 -12.82
N TYR A 164 2.16 -5.57 -13.67
CA TYR A 164 3.29 -4.67 -13.76
C TYR A 164 2.87 -3.24 -14.13
N ILE A 165 2.06 -3.08 -15.19
CA ILE A 165 1.59 -1.76 -15.63
C ILE A 165 0.80 -1.06 -14.52
N ILE A 166 -0.17 -1.75 -13.89
CA ILE A 166 -0.99 -1.11 -12.86
C ILE A 166 -0.19 -0.81 -11.60
N ALA A 167 0.77 -1.66 -11.22
CA ALA A 167 1.66 -1.44 -10.08
C ALA A 167 2.54 -0.19 -10.27
N VAL A 168 3.24 -0.10 -11.41
CA VAL A 168 4.09 1.06 -11.73
C VAL A 168 3.25 2.32 -11.89
N THR A 169 2.05 2.23 -12.49
CA THR A 169 1.14 3.37 -12.62
C THR A 169 0.68 3.89 -11.26
N THR A 170 0.27 3.02 -10.34
CA THR A 170 -0.12 3.42 -8.98
C THR A 170 1.05 4.08 -8.25
N ALA A 171 2.23 3.46 -8.30
CA ALA A 171 3.43 4.03 -7.70
C ALA A 171 3.78 5.39 -8.28
N PHE A 172 3.74 5.54 -9.61
CA PHE A 172 4.01 6.80 -10.29
C PHE A 172 3.05 7.91 -9.88
N ILE A 173 1.74 7.64 -9.85
CA ILE A 173 0.74 8.63 -9.43
C ILE A 173 1.04 9.10 -8.00
N GLU A 174 1.39 8.19 -7.09
CA GLU A 174 1.71 8.55 -5.72
C GLU A 174 3.02 9.32 -5.58
N THR A 175 4.08 8.88 -6.27
CA THR A 175 5.36 9.62 -6.32
C THR A 175 5.14 11.04 -6.86
N TYR A 176 4.33 11.18 -7.89
CA TYR A 176 4.00 12.48 -8.49
C TYR A 176 3.15 13.35 -7.56
N THR A 177 2.19 12.79 -6.83
CA THR A 177 1.38 13.60 -5.90
C THR A 177 2.18 14.05 -4.69
N ILE A 178 3.01 13.18 -4.12
CA ILE A 178 3.85 13.52 -2.96
C ILE A 178 5.02 14.46 -3.33
N SER A 179 5.46 14.51 -4.59
CA SER A 179 6.56 15.40 -4.99
C SER A 179 6.26 16.88 -4.79
N SER A 180 4.98 17.23 -4.69
CA SER A 180 4.49 18.58 -4.41
C SER A 180 4.51 18.94 -2.91
N PHE A 181 4.69 17.94 -2.03
CA PHE A 181 4.69 18.14 -0.60
C PHE A 181 6.07 18.66 -0.12
N PRO A 182 6.15 19.84 0.52
CA PRO A 182 7.43 20.51 0.77
C PRO A 182 8.33 19.79 1.80
N TYR A 183 7.75 18.89 2.61
CA TYR A 183 8.48 18.15 3.63
C TYR A 183 8.89 16.74 3.17
N TYR A 184 8.81 16.46 1.87
CA TYR A 184 9.40 15.28 1.24
C TYR A 184 10.44 15.72 0.22
N THR A 185 11.70 15.62 0.62
CA THR A 185 12.85 16.10 -0.17
C THR A 185 13.49 14.98 -0.95
N TYR A 186 14.01 15.31 -2.13
CA TYR A 186 14.68 14.40 -3.05
C TYR A 186 15.80 15.15 -3.78
N PRO A 187 16.92 14.49 -4.13
CA PRO A 187 18.04 15.14 -4.83
C PRO A 187 17.70 15.53 -6.26
N ASP A 188 17.04 14.64 -7.00
CA ASP A 188 16.69 14.82 -8.40
C ASP A 188 15.23 14.39 -8.65
N PHE A 189 14.47 15.26 -9.31
CA PHE A 189 13.05 15.03 -9.58
C PHE A 189 12.83 13.93 -10.64
N HIS A 190 13.71 13.85 -11.64
CA HIS A 190 13.61 12.83 -12.68
C HIS A 190 13.90 11.44 -12.09
N GLU A 191 14.96 11.30 -11.30
CA GLU A 191 15.30 10.04 -10.61
C GLU A 191 14.21 9.64 -9.61
N MET A 192 13.62 10.62 -8.93
CA MET A 192 12.47 10.37 -8.05
C MET A 192 11.31 9.75 -8.83
N LEU A 193 10.93 10.32 -9.98
CA LEU A 193 9.84 9.81 -10.80
C LEU A 193 10.16 8.51 -11.54
N THR A 194 11.41 8.27 -11.94
CA THR A 194 11.79 7.06 -12.65
C THR A 194 12.09 5.93 -11.67
N TYR A 195 13.18 6.05 -10.92
CA TYR A 195 13.63 5.02 -10.00
C TYR A 195 12.76 4.93 -8.77
N GLY A 196 12.30 6.06 -8.20
CA GLY A 196 11.38 6.03 -7.06
C GLY A 196 10.09 5.29 -7.38
N SER A 197 9.47 5.59 -8.53
CA SER A 197 8.24 4.88 -8.93
C SER A 197 8.49 3.43 -9.35
N LEU A 198 9.63 3.10 -9.95
CA LEU A 198 9.98 1.71 -10.28
C LEU A 198 10.23 0.87 -9.04
N PHE A 199 11.02 1.36 -8.09
CA PHE A 199 11.22 0.70 -6.80
C PHE A 199 9.88 0.56 -6.09
N TYR A 200 9.16 1.67 -5.89
CA TYR A 200 7.87 1.60 -5.21
C TYR A 200 6.86 0.68 -5.91
N GLY A 201 6.87 0.62 -7.23
CA GLY A 201 6.08 -0.30 -8.04
C GLY A 201 6.35 -1.78 -7.73
N LEU A 202 7.56 -2.16 -7.29
CA LEU A 202 7.86 -3.53 -6.84
C LEU A 202 6.97 -3.96 -5.68
N PHE A 203 6.64 -3.02 -4.79
CA PHE A 203 5.74 -3.27 -3.66
C PHE A 203 4.40 -3.78 -4.18
N PHE A 204 3.78 -3.00 -5.06
CA PHE A 204 2.46 -3.27 -5.63
C PHE A 204 2.45 -4.44 -6.62
N LEU A 205 3.55 -4.64 -7.35
CA LEU A 205 3.73 -5.77 -8.27
C LEU A 205 3.49 -7.11 -7.57
N VAL A 206 3.96 -7.21 -6.32
CA VAL A 206 3.82 -8.43 -5.50
C VAL A 206 2.52 -8.40 -4.68
N SER A 207 2.21 -7.27 -4.04
CA SER A 207 1.14 -7.23 -3.04
C SER A 207 -0.27 -7.19 -3.64
N PHE A 208 -0.48 -6.56 -4.81
CA PHE A 208 -1.78 -6.49 -5.48
C PHE A 208 -2.39 -7.87 -5.79
N PRO A 209 -1.69 -8.77 -6.50
CA PRO A 209 -2.27 -10.08 -6.79
C PRO A 209 -2.53 -10.88 -5.51
N LEU A 210 -1.60 -10.86 -4.53
CA LEU A 210 -1.76 -11.61 -3.27
C LEU A 210 -2.95 -11.11 -2.45
N PHE A 211 -3.12 -9.80 -2.31
CA PHE A 211 -4.26 -9.22 -1.63
C PHE A 211 -5.57 -9.55 -2.34
N HIS A 212 -5.60 -9.45 -3.68
CA HIS A 212 -6.78 -9.76 -4.48
C HIS A 212 -7.31 -11.17 -4.20
N PHE A 213 -6.45 -12.15 -3.94
CA PHE A 213 -6.87 -13.54 -3.72
C PHE A 213 -7.49 -13.80 -2.33
N ILE A 214 -7.34 -12.91 -1.36
CA ILE A 214 -7.94 -13.05 -0.03
C ILE A 214 -9.45 -13.21 -0.18
N ASP A 215 -10.00 -14.34 0.26
CA ASP A 215 -11.44 -14.62 0.24
C ASP A 215 -12.11 -14.48 -1.15
N GLU A 216 -11.34 -14.61 -2.24
CA GLU A 216 -11.86 -14.44 -3.61
C GLU A 216 -12.63 -15.67 -4.13
N SER A 217 -12.02 -16.85 -4.03
CA SER A 217 -12.61 -18.13 -4.47
C SER A 217 -12.87 -19.09 -3.32
N THR A 218 -12.02 -19.03 -2.30
CA THR A 218 -12.09 -19.84 -1.09
C THR A 218 -11.81 -18.93 0.10
N GLU A 219 -12.33 -19.29 1.26
CA GLU A 219 -12.02 -18.57 2.48
C GLU A 219 -10.56 -18.83 2.90
N TRP A 220 -9.83 -17.75 3.18
CA TRP A 220 -8.47 -17.82 3.69
C TRP A 220 -8.46 -17.78 5.22
N PRO A 221 -7.75 -18.71 5.89
CA PRO A 221 -7.51 -18.59 7.32
C PRO A 221 -6.52 -17.45 7.61
N LEU A 222 -6.57 -16.87 8.81
CA LEU A 222 -5.69 -15.76 9.21
C LEU A 222 -4.20 -16.08 9.05
N LYS A 223 -3.81 -17.33 9.34
CA LYS A 223 -2.43 -17.79 9.14
C LYS A 223 -1.99 -17.63 7.68
N SER A 224 -2.83 -18.01 6.71
CA SER A 224 -2.51 -17.85 5.29
C SER A 224 -2.38 -16.39 4.89
N VAL A 225 -3.24 -15.51 5.43
CA VAL A 225 -3.17 -14.07 5.21
C VAL A 225 -1.86 -13.49 5.75
N ALA A 226 -1.51 -13.80 7.00
CA ALA A 226 -0.28 -13.33 7.63
C ALA A 226 0.97 -13.85 6.90
N MET A 227 1.03 -15.15 6.61
CA MET A 227 2.16 -15.76 5.88
C MET A 227 2.30 -15.17 4.48
N SER A 228 1.19 -14.89 3.78
CA SER A 228 1.22 -14.26 2.46
C SER A 228 1.71 -12.81 2.54
N ALA A 229 1.37 -12.06 3.60
CA ALA A 229 1.87 -10.70 3.81
C ALA A 229 3.39 -10.68 4.09
N PHE A 230 3.88 -11.55 4.98
CA PHE A 230 5.32 -11.70 5.24
C PHE A 230 6.08 -12.16 3.99
N GLY A 231 5.55 -13.17 3.29
CA GLY A 231 6.12 -13.66 2.03
C GLY A 231 6.17 -12.58 0.96
N SER A 232 5.09 -11.79 0.82
CA SER A 232 5.03 -10.63 -0.08
C SER A 232 6.19 -9.67 0.20
N MET A 233 6.38 -9.30 1.46
CA MET A 233 7.44 -8.35 1.83
C MET A 233 8.84 -8.91 1.63
N MET A 234 9.06 -10.20 1.89
CA MET A 234 10.35 -10.81 1.60
C MET A 234 10.66 -10.77 0.10
N ILE A 235 9.68 -11.07 -0.76
CA ILE A 235 9.85 -10.98 -2.22
C ILE A 235 10.14 -9.53 -2.63
N VAL A 236 9.40 -8.55 -2.09
CA VAL A 236 9.63 -7.12 -2.38
C VAL A 236 11.07 -6.72 -2.01
N LEU A 237 11.56 -7.10 -0.82
CA LEU A 237 12.92 -6.80 -0.38
C LEU A 237 13.98 -7.44 -1.27
N LEU A 238 13.78 -8.70 -1.70
CA LEU A 238 14.68 -9.37 -2.63
C LEU A 238 14.72 -8.68 -4.00
N LEU A 239 13.55 -8.33 -4.54
CA LEU A 239 13.46 -7.62 -5.82
C LEU A 239 14.12 -6.24 -5.74
N ALA A 240 14.00 -5.55 -4.61
CA ALA A 240 14.65 -4.28 -4.36
C ALA A 240 16.16 -4.39 -4.36
N ASP A 241 16.71 -5.39 -3.66
CA ASP A 241 18.15 -5.60 -3.60
C ASP A 241 18.70 -6.01 -4.97
N ILE A 242 18.01 -6.90 -5.69
CA ILE A 242 18.39 -7.26 -7.07
C ILE A 242 18.37 -6.01 -7.96
N SER A 243 17.32 -5.19 -7.87
CA SER A 243 17.21 -3.97 -8.68
C SER A 243 18.34 -2.99 -8.38
N ARG A 244 18.68 -2.81 -7.10
CA ARG A 244 19.83 -1.99 -6.65
C ARG A 244 21.14 -2.49 -7.26
N LEU A 245 21.38 -3.81 -7.21
CA LEU A 245 22.60 -4.42 -7.76
C LEU A 245 22.67 -4.29 -9.28
N VAL A 246 21.59 -4.57 -10.00
CA VAL A 246 21.53 -4.48 -11.47
C VAL A 246 21.76 -3.05 -11.96
N LEU A 247 21.22 -2.07 -11.23
CA LEU A 247 21.36 -0.65 -11.57
C LEU A 247 22.66 -0.03 -11.05
N ASN A 248 23.54 -0.81 -10.41
CA ASN A 248 24.77 -0.33 -9.76
C ASN A 248 24.54 0.87 -8.83
N LEU A 249 23.39 0.91 -8.14
CA LEU A 249 23.08 2.00 -7.23
C LEU A 249 23.83 1.78 -5.92
N SER A 250 24.79 2.65 -5.63
CA SER A 250 25.55 2.62 -4.37
C SER A 250 24.62 2.91 -3.21
N SER A 251 24.56 2.02 -2.22
CA SER A 251 23.85 2.28 -0.98
C SER A 251 24.82 2.74 0.09
N SER A 252 24.59 3.91 0.68
CA SER A 252 25.15 4.23 2.00
C SER A 252 24.32 3.51 3.07
N LEU A 253 24.34 2.18 3.10
CA LEU A 253 23.72 1.46 4.22
C LEU A 253 24.53 1.80 5.47
N PRO A 254 23.91 2.26 6.58
CA PRO A 254 24.61 2.56 7.83
C PRO A 254 25.11 1.30 8.57
N TYR A 255 25.19 0.16 7.89
CA TYR A 255 25.63 -1.13 8.43
C TYR A 255 26.81 -1.73 7.64
N ALA A 256 27.51 -0.91 6.85
CA ALA A 256 28.89 -1.20 6.44
C ALA A 256 29.86 -0.47 7.38
#